data_AF-A0A4P5VPP0-F1
#
_entry.id   AF-A0A4P5VPP0-F1
#
_cell.length_a   1.000
_cell.length_b   1.000
_cell.length_c   1.000
_cell.angle_alpha   90.00
_cell.angle_beta   90.00
_cell.angle_gamma   90.00
#
_symmetry.space_group_name_H-M   'P 1'
#
loop_
_entity.id
_entity.type
_entity.pdbx_description
1 polymer ?
#
loop_
_entity_poly.entity_id
_entity_poly.type
_entity_poly.pdbx_seq_one_letter_code
_entity_poly.pdbx_strand_id
1 'polypeptide(L)' 'MWAGFMKGELTAVIEPAPEGGFWAICLEIPGANGQGESIEEAKQDLQAAIELLLEDREAEISRGLPPDAVRMPLQIG' A
#
# COMPACT_ATOMS: atom_id res chain seq x y z
N MET A 1 5.72 -20.54 2.01
CA MET A 1 5.44 -19.25 2.66
C MET A 1 5.92 -18.18 1.68
N TRP A 2 5.03 -17.69 0.82
CA TRP A 2 5.40 -16.71 -0.21
C TRP A 2 5.36 -15.33 0.45
N ALA A 3 6.44 -14.95 1.12
CA ALA A 3 6.70 -13.57 1.52
C ALA A 3 7.29 -12.79 0.33
N GLY A 4 6.62 -12.83 -0.80
CA GLY A 4 7.03 -12.11 -2.00
C GLY A 4 6.22 -10.83 -2.07
N PHE A 5 6.83 -9.70 -1.71
CA PHE A 5 6.24 -8.37 -1.87
C PHE A 5 5.53 -8.27 -3.22
N MET A 6 4.26 -7.88 -3.22
CA MET A 6 3.55 -7.52 -4.44
C MET A 6 4.33 -6.39 -5.11
N LYS A 7 4.97 -6.69 -6.25
CA LYS A 7 5.61 -5.68 -7.07
C LYS A 7 4.57 -5.09 -8.01
N GLY A 8 4.24 -3.82 -7.79
CA GLY A 8 3.38 -3.03 -8.65
C GLY A 8 3.84 -1.58 -8.65
N GLU A 9 3.52 -0.87 -9.72
CA GLU A 9 3.65 0.58 -9.77
C GLU A 9 2.33 1.17 -9.27
N LEU A 10 2.40 1.98 -8.21
CA LEU A 10 1.27 2.68 -7.62
C LEU A 10 1.53 4.18 -7.69
N THR A 11 0.47 4.97 -7.66
CA THR A 11 0.53 6.41 -7.81
C THR A 11 0.35 7.10 -6.46
N ALA A 12 1.41 7.76 -5.99
CA ALA A 12 1.35 8.63 -4.83
C ALA A 12 0.86 10.03 -5.25
N VAL A 13 -0.13 10.57 -4.53
CA VAL A 13 -0.45 11.99 -4.51
C VAL A 13 0.14 12.57 -3.25
N ILE A 14 1.03 13.55 -3.38
CA ILE A 14 1.73 14.18 -2.27
C ILE A 14 1.43 15.67 -2.30
N GLU A 15 0.95 16.21 -1.18
CA GLU A 15 0.57 17.62 -1.04
C GLU A 15 1.18 18.25 0.21
N PRO A 16 1.45 19.57 0.22
CA PRO A 16 1.85 20.27 1.43
C PRO A 16 0.74 20.21 2.48
N ALA A 17 1.10 19.87 3.72
CA ALA A 17 0.16 19.83 4.83
C ALA A 17 -0.09 21.25 5.41
N PRO A 18 -1.31 21.57 5.88
CA PRO A 18 -1.60 22.86 6.51
C PRO A 18 -0.72 23.21 7.71
N GLU A 19 -0.30 22.20 8.47
CA GLU A 19 0.59 22.31 9.63
C GLU A 19 2.10 22.39 9.27
N GLY A 20 2.43 22.29 7.98
CA GLY A 20 3.81 22.16 7.49
C GLY A 20 4.19 20.69 7.23
N GLY A 21 5.19 20.48 6.38
CA GLY A 21 5.52 19.16 5.85
C GLY A 21 4.57 18.74 4.71
N PHE A 22 4.38 17.44 4.54
CA PHE A 22 3.64 16.83 3.44
C PHE A 22 2.74 15.70 3.92
N TRP A 23 1.56 15.62 3.33
CA TRP A 23 0.70 14.43 3.36
C TRP A 23 0.84 13.68 2.03
N ALA A 24 0.67 12.36 2.09
CA ALA A 24 0.73 11.48 0.94
C ALA A 24 -0.41 10.47 0.98
N ILE A 25 -1.03 10.20 -0.17
CA ILE A 25 -2.07 9.17 -0.33
C ILE A 25 -1.79 8.34 -1.59
N CYS A 26 -2.26 7.10 -1.62
CA CYS A 26 -2.21 6.26 -2.82
C CYS A 26 -3.53 6.30 -3.57
N LEU A 27 -3.51 6.56 -4.88
CA LEU A 27 -4.74 6.56 -5.70
C LEU A 27 -5.41 5.18 -5.73
N GLU A 28 -4.61 4.13 -5.83
CA GLU A 28 -5.08 2.75 -6.04
C GLU A 28 -5.45 2.04 -4.73
N ILE A 29 -4.92 2.50 -3.60
CA ILE A 29 -5.11 1.87 -2.28
C ILE A 29 -5.77 2.86 -1.32
N PRO A 30 -7.11 2.95 -1.31
CA PRO A 30 -7.84 3.79 -0.37
C PRO A 30 -7.48 3.45 1.08
N GLY A 31 -7.20 4.48 1.88
CA GLY A 31 -6.84 4.33 3.29
C GLY A 31 -5.34 4.21 3.57
N ALA A 32 -4.50 4.05 2.54
CA ALA A 32 -3.06 4.23 2.69
C ALA A 32 -2.74 5.73 2.76
N ASN A 33 -2.16 6.16 3.89
CA ASN A 33 -1.78 7.55 4.11
C ASN A 33 -0.34 7.56 4.64
N GLY A 34 0.48 8.47 4.11
CA GLY A 34 1.82 8.76 4.59
C GLY A 34 1.96 10.23 4.94
N GLN A 35 2.96 10.56 5.74
CA GLN A 35 3.30 11.93 6.10
C GLN A 35 4.81 12.09 6.33
N GLY A 36 5.32 13.31 6.19
CA GLY A 36 6.73 13.60 6.45
C GLY A 36 7.07 15.08 6.35
N GLU A 37 8.24 15.47 6.87
CA GLU A 37 8.73 16.84 6.74
C GLU A 37 9.21 17.12 5.31
N SER A 38 9.56 16.06 4.56
CA SER A 38 9.92 16.12 3.14
C SER A 38 9.05 15.20 2.27
N ILE A 39 9.06 15.45 0.96
CA ILE A 39 8.40 14.58 -0.03
C ILE A 39 8.89 13.13 0.05
N GLU A 40 10.20 12.94 0.25
CA GLU A 40 10.80 11.60 0.33
C GLU A 40 10.35 10.87 1.60
N GLU A 41 10.26 11.56 2.74
CA GLU A 41 9.74 10.98 3.98
C GLU A 41 8.27 10.61 3.84
N ALA A 42 7.43 11.51 3.31
CA ALA A 42 6.01 11.23 3.12
C ALA A 42 5.76 10.06 2.16
N LYS A 43 6.61 9.92 1.13
CA LYS A 43 6.60 8.77 0.22
C LYS A 43 7.01 7.48 0.93
N GLN A 44 8.08 7.49 1.73
CA GLN A 44 8.53 6.31 2.47
C GLN A 44 7.49 5.86 3.50
N ASP A 45 6.87 6.80 4.20
CA ASP A 45 5.79 6.53 5.14
C ASP A 45 4.54 5.97 4.43
N LEU A 46 4.18 6.52 3.27
CA LEU A 46 3.10 5.97 2.43
C LEU A 46 3.40 4.54 1.97
N GLN A 47 4.65 4.24 1.57
CA GLN A 47 5.05 2.89 1.18
C GLN A 47 4.83 1.90 2.34
N ALA A 48 5.24 2.26 3.55
CA ALA A 48 5.02 1.44 4.74
C ALA A 48 3.52 1.23 5.04
N ALA A 49 2.70 2.28 4.90
CA ALA A 49 1.25 2.17 5.08
C ALA A 49 0.59 1.23 4.06
N ILE A 50 1.03 1.27 2.79
CA ILE A 50 0.56 0.35 1.75
C ILE A 50 0.92 -1.10 2.09
N GLU A 51 2.17 -1.35 2.50
CA GLU A 51 2.63 -2.68 2.89
C GLU A 51 1.77 -3.26 4.02
N LEU A 52 1.54 -2.48 5.09
CA LEU A 52 0.71 -2.89 6.22
C LEU A 52 -0.74 -3.22 5.81
N LEU A 53 -1.33 -2.42 4.93
CA LEU A 53 -2.70 -2.67 4.47
C LEU A 53 -2.80 -3.92 3.59
N LEU A 54 -1.81 -4.17 2.74
CA LEU A 54 -1.77 -5.37 1.91
C LEU A 54 -1.56 -6.63 2.76
N GLU A 55 -0.72 -6.57 3.78
CA GLU A 55 -0.53 -7.66 4.74
C GLU A 55 -1.83 -7.98 5.50
N ASP A 56 -2.53 -6.97 6.01
CA ASP A 56 -3.81 -7.15 6.71
C ASP A 56 -4.88 -7.74 5.78
N ARG A 57 -5.01 -7.22 4.55
CA ARG A 57 -5.92 -7.75 3.53
C ARG A 57 -5.62 -9.19 3.18
N GLU A 58 -4.34 -9.54 3.03
CA GLU A 58 -3.92 -10.91 2.76
C GLU A 58 -4.33 -11.84 3.90
N ALA A 59 -4.09 -11.44 5.16
CA ALA A 59 -4.46 -12.22 6.33
C ALA A 59 -5.99 -12.39 6.46
N GLU A 60 -6.76 -11.33 6.15
CA GLU A 60 -8.21 -11.35 6.13
C GLU A 60 -8.75 -12.31 5.06
N ILE A 61 -8.35 -12.12 3.79
CA ILE A 61 -8.86 -12.90 2.65
C ILE A 61 -8.44 -14.37 2.77
N SER A 62 -7.24 -14.64 3.28
CA SER A 62 -6.75 -16.01 3.43
C SER A 62 -7.50 -16.80 4.51
N ARG A 63 -8.29 -16.14 5.37
CA ARG A 63 -9.03 -16.80 6.44
C ARG A 63 -10.17 -17.63 5.88
N GLY A 64 -10.01 -18.96 5.95
CA GLY A 64 -11.05 -19.91 5.56
C GLY A 64 -11.12 -20.20 4.06
N LEU A 65 -10.09 -19.83 3.29
CA LEU A 65 -9.97 -20.32 1.91
C LEU A 65 -9.85 -21.85 1.89
N PRO A 66 -10.47 -22.52 0.90
CA PRO A 66 -10.31 -23.95 0.73
C PRO A 66 -8.87 -24.29 0.29
N PRO A 67 -8.38 -25.52 0.54
CA PRO A 67 -7.01 -25.91 0.23
C PRO A 67 -6.64 -25.82 -1.26
N ASP A 68 -7.62 -25.86 -2.15
CA ASP A 68 -7.47 -25.81 -3.60
C ASP A 68 -7.67 -24.40 -4.20
N ALA A 69 -7.75 -23.36 -3.36
CA ALA A 69 -7.79 -21.98 -3.82
C ALA A 69 -6.53 -21.63 -4.65
N VAL A 70 -6.73 -21.05 -5.83
CA VAL A 70 -5.65 -20.63 -6.73
C VAL A 70 -5.42 -19.13 -6.63
N ARG A 71 -4.17 -18.72 -6.47
CA ARG A 71 -3.74 -17.31 -6.50
C ARG A 71 -2.89 -17.09 -7.75
N MET A 72 -3.14 -15.99 -8.47
CA MET A 72 -2.37 -15.63 -9.67
C MET A 72 -2.25 -14.10 -9.80
N PRO A 73 -1.12 -13.58 -10.32
CA PRO A 73 -0.96 -12.15 -10.56
C PRO A 73 -1.82 -11.69 -11.75
N LEU A 74 -2.32 -10.46 -11.68
CA LEU A 74 -2.99 -9.77 -12.78
C LEU A 74 -2.16 -8.56 -13.20
N GLN A 75 -2.17 -8.25 -14.50
CA GLN A 75 -1.57 -7.05 -15.07
C GLN A 75 -2.70 -6.16 -15.57
N ILE A 76 -2.73 -4.92 -15.09
CA ILE A 76 -3.70 -3.90 -15.47
C ILE A 76 -2.91 -2.76 -16.14
N GLY A 77 -3.44 -2.18 -17.21
CA GLY A 77 -2.83 -1.08 -17.97
C GLY A 77 -3.84 0.01 -18.27
#